data_AF-A0A933EEF5-F1
#
_entry.id   AF-A0A933EEF5-F1
#
_cell.length_a   1.000
_cell.length_b   1.000
_cell.length_c   1.000
_cell.angle_alpha   90.00
_cell.angle_beta   90.00
_cell.angle_gamma   90.00
#
_symmetry.space_group_name_H-M   'P 1'
#
loop_
_entity.id
_entity.type
_entity.pdbx_description
1 polymer ?
#
loop_
_entity_poly.entity_id
_entity_poly.type
_entity_poly.pdbx_seq_one_letter_code
_entity_poly.pdbx_strand_id
1 'polypeptide(L)'
;MTVRNRRYIPGYQDIPAERPKMPDLPVEKRASNFDEVELGFDRDQAIAAASRCLSCRQCLGCGLCVAVCHMKAIDLAQADDEIVLEADSVVIAPGVERNHSAIEEKFGYGKYLNVLTFLEFERILSDSGPYQGLVLRPSDGEIPKRIAFVLCDACQDDNAVSCVARAALAAKEKIPGLEVRLFSPAAAELLAHEVGANPGPGTFANTVSADISALSEDSETGNLVVEFVENGQTRREEVDLVVLYTTLQVPAEIRRLTRKLGVNLPDDRFEETGDISQVKTSKEGLFLAGFMFSKS
;
A
#
# COMPACT_ATOMS: atom_id res chain seq x y z
N MET A 1 8.54 -42.85 -31.71
CA MET A 1 7.70 -42.03 -30.80
C MET A 1 7.89 -40.57 -31.18
N THR A 2 6.75 -39.88 -31.30
CA THR A 2 6.49 -38.51 -31.77
C THR A 2 7.33 -37.40 -31.15
N VAL A 3 7.73 -36.41 -31.96
CA VAL A 3 7.97 -35.03 -31.50
C VAL A 3 7.01 -34.10 -32.24
N ARG A 4 6.20 -33.41 -31.44
CA ARG A 4 5.09 -32.53 -31.81
C ARG A 4 5.55 -31.15 -32.31
N ASN A 5 4.69 -30.57 -33.14
CA ASN A 5 4.36 -29.15 -33.31
C ASN A 5 5.42 -28.20 -33.90
N ARG A 6 5.26 -27.92 -35.20
CA ARG A 6 5.52 -26.58 -35.74
C ARG A 6 4.63 -25.59 -34.99
N ARG A 7 5.23 -24.73 -34.15
CA ARG A 7 4.51 -23.67 -33.44
C ARG A 7 3.98 -22.66 -34.46
N TYR A 8 2.68 -22.41 -34.42
CA TYR A 8 2.03 -21.32 -35.15
C TYR A 8 2.48 -19.98 -34.56
N ILE A 9 3.05 -19.11 -35.39
CA ILE A 9 3.50 -17.76 -35.01
C ILE A 9 2.47 -16.77 -35.60
N PRO A 10 1.64 -16.09 -34.78
CA PRO A 10 0.78 -15.02 -35.26
C PRO A 10 1.65 -13.80 -35.63
N GLY A 11 1.36 -13.18 -36.78
CA GLY A 11 1.93 -11.87 -37.12
C GLY A 11 1.20 -10.77 -36.35
N TYR A 12 1.93 -9.92 -35.63
CA TYR A 12 1.37 -8.77 -34.90
C TYR A 12 1.59 -7.48 -35.70
N GLN A 13 0.54 -6.67 -35.83
CA GLN A 13 0.52 -5.41 -36.60
C GLN A 13 0.80 -4.14 -35.76
N ASP A 14 1.03 -4.27 -34.45
CA ASP A 14 1.19 -3.11 -33.56
C ASP A 14 2.66 -2.91 -33.17
N ILE A 15 3.35 -2.02 -33.88
CA ILE A 15 4.76 -1.65 -33.66
C ILE A 15 4.85 -0.65 -32.49
N PRO A 16 5.72 -0.84 -31.48
CA PRO A 16 5.89 0.12 -30.39
C PRO A 16 6.49 1.46 -30.84
N ALA A 17 5.99 2.56 -30.28
CA ALA A 17 6.48 3.93 -30.50
C ALA A 17 7.93 4.16 -30.00
N GLU A 18 8.63 5.13 -30.59
CA GLU A 18 10.05 5.44 -30.35
C GLU A 18 10.33 5.87 -28.89
N ARG A 19 11.49 5.46 -28.33
CA ARG A 19 11.87 5.75 -26.94
C ARG A 19 12.25 7.24 -26.77
N PRO A 20 11.73 7.95 -25.75
CA PRO A 20 12.23 9.28 -25.41
C PRO A 20 13.69 9.19 -24.93
N LYS A 21 14.55 10.09 -25.43
CA LYS A 21 15.98 10.14 -25.11
C LYS A 21 16.23 10.90 -23.82
N MET A 22 17.12 10.37 -22.96
CA MET A 22 17.47 11.02 -21.68
C MET A 22 18.14 12.36 -21.96
N PRO A 23 17.65 13.47 -21.38
CA PRO A 23 18.31 14.76 -21.48
C PRO A 23 19.59 14.77 -20.62
N ASP A 24 20.72 15.13 -21.25
CA ASP A 24 22.02 15.22 -20.56
C ASP A 24 22.51 16.66 -20.45
N LEU A 25 23.28 16.95 -19.40
CA LEU A 25 23.97 18.22 -19.22
C LEU A 25 25.10 18.35 -20.27
N PRO A 26 25.12 19.44 -21.07
CA PRO A 26 26.13 19.62 -22.12
C PRO A 26 27.57 19.57 -21.58
N VAL A 27 28.47 18.99 -22.37
CA VAL A 27 29.86 18.69 -21.97
C VAL A 27 30.60 19.93 -21.49
N GLU A 28 30.36 21.07 -22.12
CA GLU A 28 31.02 22.34 -21.80
C GLU A 28 30.64 22.84 -20.39
N LYS A 29 29.45 22.47 -19.90
CA LYS A 29 28.94 22.86 -18.58
C LYS A 29 29.32 21.90 -17.46
N ARG A 30 29.80 20.70 -17.80
CA ARG A 30 30.21 19.67 -16.83
C ARG A 30 31.71 19.37 -16.82
N ALA A 31 32.50 20.12 -17.57
CA ALA A 31 33.94 19.93 -17.68
C ALA A 31 34.72 20.36 -16.42
N SER A 32 34.12 21.18 -15.56
CA SER A 32 34.80 21.79 -14.40
C SER A 32 34.00 21.74 -13.09
N ASN A 33 32.94 20.92 -13.03
CA ASN A 33 32.16 20.68 -11.82
C ASN A 33 31.82 19.18 -11.71
N PHE A 34 31.10 18.82 -10.65
CA PHE A 34 30.61 17.47 -10.41
C PHE A 34 29.08 17.42 -10.38
N ASP A 35 28.42 18.27 -11.16
CA ASP A 35 26.96 18.34 -11.20
C ASP A 35 26.38 17.13 -11.98
N GLU A 36 25.15 16.75 -11.63
CA GLU A 36 24.44 15.60 -12.23
C GLU A 36 24.33 15.75 -13.75
N VAL A 37 24.73 14.71 -14.49
CA VAL A 37 24.79 14.75 -15.95
C VAL A 37 23.48 14.30 -16.57
N GLU A 38 22.80 13.32 -15.98
CA GLU A 38 21.49 12.86 -16.43
C GLU A 38 20.41 13.72 -15.77
N LEU A 39 19.80 14.63 -16.53
CA LEU A 39 18.87 15.62 -15.97
C LEU A 39 17.47 15.05 -15.69
N GLY A 40 17.26 13.77 -16.02
CA GLY A 40 15.99 13.09 -15.88
C GLY A 40 15.00 13.44 -17.00
N PHE A 41 13.95 12.64 -17.11
CA PHE A 41 12.85 12.91 -18.03
C PHE A 41 11.92 13.98 -17.47
N ASP A 42 11.38 14.81 -18.36
CA ASP A 42 10.20 15.57 -18.01
C ASP A 42 8.99 14.63 -17.81
N ARG A 43 7.93 15.18 -17.25
CA ARG A 43 6.72 14.43 -16.88
C ARG A 43 6.16 13.61 -18.05
N ASP A 44 6.13 14.17 -19.25
CA ASP A 44 5.49 13.54 -20.40
C ASP A 44 6.40 12.46 -21.01
N GLN A 45 7.72 12.70 -21.02
CA GLN A 45 8.73 11.72 -21.39
C GLN A 45 8.78 10.54 -20.41
N ALA A 46 8.61 10.79 -19.11
CA ALA A 46 8.56 9.75 -18.09
C ALA A 46 7.31 8.86 -18.24
N ILE A 47 6.14 9.47 -18.49
CA ILE A 47 4.88 8.75 -18.73
C ILE A 47 4.94 7.91 -20.02
N ALA A 48 5.53 8.46 -21.10
CA ALA A 48 5.75 7.73 -22.35
C ALA A 48 6.78 6.59 -22.22
N ALA A 49 7.81 6.77 -21.38
CA ALA A 49 8.78 5.71 -21.10
C ALA A 49 8.18 4.58 -20.25
N ALA A 50 7.39 4.92 -19.22
CA ALA A 50 6.79 3.96 -18.29
C ALA A 50 5.70 3.08 -18.94
N SER A 51 4.88 3.68 -19.81
CA SER A 51 3.85 2.95 -20.57
C SER A 51 4.40 1.89 -21.53
N ARG A 52 5.71 1.86 -21.77
CA ARG A 52 6.38 0.94 -22.72
C ARG A 52 6.96 -0.33 -22.09
N CYS A 53 7.23 -0.38 -20.78
CA CYS A 53 8.13 -1.40 -20.20
C CYS A 53 7.50 -2.22 -19.05
N LEU A 54 6.91 -3.39 -19.36
CA LEU A 54 6.80 -4.59 -18.47
C LEU A 54 5.45 -4.96 -17.83
N SER A 55 4.35 -4.24 -18.03
CA SER A 55 3.11 -4.54 -17.27
C SER A 55 2.13 -5.53 -17.92
N CYS A 56 2.54 -6.67 -18.52
CA CYS A 56 1.50 -7.63 -18.93
C CYS A 56 1.64 -9.13 -18.59
N ARG A 57 2.75 -9.88 -18.69
CA ARG A 57 2.70 -11.36 -18.42
C ARG A 57 4.01 -11.98 -17.92
N GLN A 58 3.89 -13.00 -17.07
CA GLN A 58 4.94 -13.98 -16.73
C GLN A 58 5.67 -14.42 -18.02
N CYS A 59 7.01 -14.38 -18.02
CA CYS A 59 7.78 -14.67 -19.24
C CYS A 59 7.48 -16.10 -19.73
N LEU A 60 6.98 -16.23 -20.96
CA LEU A 60 6.67 -17.53 -21.58
C LEU A 60 7.82 -18.08 -22.44
N GLY A 61 8.99 -17.43 -22.43
CA GLY A 61 10.15 -17.83 -23.24
C GLY A 61 9.91 -17.71 -24.75
N CYS A 62 9.04 -16.80 -25.19
CA CYS A 62 8.69 -16.65 -26.62
C CYS A 62 9.78 -15.96 -27.46
N GLY A 63 10.77 -15.32 -26.83
CA GLY A 63 11.90 -14.68 -27.51
C GLY A 63 11.57 -13.38 -28.26
N LEU A 64 10.31 -12.94 -28.24
CA LEU A 64 9.89 -11.71 -28.95
C LEU A 64 10.58 -10.47 -28.41
N CYS A 65 10.75 -10.37 -27.08
CA CYS A 65 11.48 -9.28 -26.46
C CYS A 65 12.94 -9.21 -26.95
N VAL A 66 13.62 -10.35 -27.10
CA VAL A 66 14.99 -10.43 -27.64
C VAL A 66 15.02 -9.96 -29.09
N ALA A 67 14.06 -10.38 -29.91
CA ALA A 67 14.00 -10.03 -31.32
C ALA A 67 13.79 -8.53 -31.57
N VAL A 68 12.98 -7.85 -30.74
CA VAL A 68 12.73 -6.40 -30.87
C VAL A 68 13.75 -5.54 -30.13
N CYS A 69 14.61 -6.14 -29.30
CA CYS A 69 15.62 -5.40 -28.54
C CYS A 69 16.78 -4.99 -29.46
N HIS A 70 16.71 -3.79 -30.03
CA HIS A 70 17.78 -3.24 -30.88
C HIS A 70 19.14 -3.16 -30.16
N MET A 71 19.13 -2.92 -28.85
CA MET A 71 20.34 -2.85 -28.02
C MET A 71 20.95 -4.23 -27.73
N LYS A 72 20.25 -5.32 -28.08
CA LYS A 72 20.64 -6.70 -27.78
C LYS A 72 21.00 -6.94 -26.30
N ALA A 73 20.31 -6.25 -25.40
CA ALA A 73 20.60 -6.26 -23.96
C ALA A 73 19.95 -7.44 -23.21
N ILE A 74 19.06 -8.20 -23.86
CA ILE A 74 18.34 -9.29 -23.22
C ILE A 74 19.13 -10.58 -23.43
N ASP A 75 19.73 -11.08 -22.35
CA ASP A 75 20.36 -12.39 -22.30
C ASP A 75 19.48 -13.36 -21.50
N LEU A 76 18.83 -14.29 -22.20
CA LEU A 76 17.99 -15.32 -21.56
C LEU A 76 18.81 -16.43 -20.89
N ALA A 77 20.13 -16.46 -21.12
CA ALA A 77 21.07 -17.40 -20.51
C ALA A 77 21.82 -16.81 -19.32
N GLN A 78 21.56 -15.55 -18.97
CA GLN A 78 22.17 -14.92 -17.80
C GLN A 78 21.81 -15.72 -16.53
N ALA A 79 22.84 -16.21 -15.84
CA ALA A 79 22.72 -16.91 -14.57
C ALA A 79 22.82 -15.92 -13.40
N ASP A 80 22.41 -16.37 -12.22
CA ASP A 80 22.61 -15.63 -10.98
C ASP A 80 24.11 -15.56 -10.65
N ASP A 81 24.58 -14.37 -10.23
CA ASP A 81 25.94 -14.16 -9.74
C ASP A 81 25.92 -14.00 -8.21
N GLU A 82 26.81 -14.70 -7.51
CA GLU A 82 27.03 -14.51 -6.07
C GLU A 82 28.18 -13.52 -5.85
N ILE A 83 27.90 -12.43 -5.11
CA ILE A 83 28.89 -11.42 -4.75
C ILE A 83 29.12 -11.48 -3.25
N VAL A 84 30.38 -11.59 -2.84
CA VAL A 84 30.80 -11.52 -1.43
C VAL A 84 31.21 -10.10 -1.12
N LEU A 85 30.55 -9.48 -0.14
CA LEU A 85 30.84 -8.13 0.33
C LEU A 85 31.34 -8.20 1.78
N GLU A 86 32.48 -7.57 2.04
CA GLU A 86 32.99 -7.36 3.39
C GLU A 86 32.50 -5.99 3.88
N ALA A 87 31.87 -5.96 5.07
CA ALA A 87 31.35 -4.74 5.67
C ALA A 87 31.52 -4.78 7.19
N ASP A 88 31.89 -3.64 7.77
CA ASP A 88 32.00 -3.49 9.22
C ASP A 88 30.61 -3.45 9.91
N SER A 89 29.56 -3.09 9.15
CA SER A 89 28.21 -2.95 9.67
C SER A 89 27.15 -3.11 8.57
N VAL A 90 25.96 -3.57 8.97
CA VAL A 90 24.81 -3.77 8.08
C VAL A 90 23.59 -3.08 8.68
N VAL A 91 22.89 -2.30 7.86
CA VAL A 91 21.59 -1.69 8.21
C VAL A 91 20.47 -2.45 7.50
N ILE A 92 19.53 -2.98 8.27
CA ILE A 92 18.36 -3.70 7.76
C ILE A 92 17.19 -2.70 7.70
N ALA A 93 16.76 -2.37 6.48
CA ALA A 93 15.65 -1.46 6.22
C ALA A 93 14.53 -2.16 5.44
N PRO A 94 13.73 -3.01 6.11
CA PRO A 94 12.87 -3.98 5.44
C PRO A 94 11.60 -3.39 4.82
N GLY A 95 11.24 -2.17 5.21
CA GLY A 95 9.94 -1.59 4.86
C GLY A 95 8.80 -2.39 5.47
N VAL A 96 7.66 -2.43 4.76
CA VAL A 96 6.45 -3.13 5.18
C VAL A 96 5.94 -4.04 4.09
N GLU A 97 5.25 -5.08 4.53
CA GLU A 97 4.43 -5.90 3.67
C GLU A 97 3.18 -5.12 3.25
N ARG A 98 2.81 -5.27 1.96
CA ARG A 98 1.56 -4.71 1.44
C ARG A 98 0.36 -5.59 1.78
N ASN A 99 0.62 -6.88 1.97
CA ASN A 99 -0.39 -7.81 2.47
C ASN A 99 -0.75 -7.48 3.92
N HIS A 100 -2.03 -7.63 4.21
CA HIS A 100 -2.58 -7.51 5.55
C HIS A 100 -2.66 -8.88 6.24
N SER A 101 -2.77 -8.86 7.57
CA SER A 101 -3.16 -10.05 8.34
C SER A 101 -4.49 -10.62 7.88
N ALA A 102 -4.76 -11.90 8.16
CA ALA A 102 -6.06 -12.50 7.85
C ALA A 102 -7.18 -11.66 8.47
N ILE A 103 -8.10 -11.19 7.63
CA ILE A 103 -9.28 -10.44 8.04
C ILE A 103 -10.36 -11.45 8.39
N GLU A 104 -11.01 -11.26 9.54
CA GLU A 104 -12.09 -12.15 9.98
C GLU A 104 -13.24 -12.16 8.97
N GLU A 105 -13.83 -13.34 8.75
CA GLU A 105 -14.92 -13.55 7.80
C GLU A 105 -16.14 -12.63 8.08
N LYS A 106 -16.34 -12.24 9.36
CA LYS A 106 -17.41 -11.32 9.77
C LYS A 106 -17.36 -9.97 9.05
N PHE A 107 -16.20 -9.55 8.56
CA PHE A 107 -16.04 -8.30 7.82
C PHE A 107 -16.28 -8.44 6.31
N GLY A 108 -16.46 -9.65 5.78
CA GLY A 108 -16.82 -9.86 4.38
C GLY A 108 -15.80 -9.36 3.34
N TYR A 109 -14.56 -9.09 3.75
CA TYR A 109 -13.50 -8.68 2.83
C TYR A 109 -13.20 -9.80 1.80
N GLY A 110 -13.06 -9.41 0.53
CA GLY A 110 -12.94 -10.34 -0.60
C GLY A 110 -14.25 -11.00 -1.04
N LYS A 111 -15.33 -10.88 -0.25
CA LYS A 111 -16.68 -11.29 -0.61
C LYS A 111 -17.50 -10.11 -1.14
N TYR A 112 -17.49 -8.99 -0.43
CA TYR A 112 -18.20 -7.76 -0.81
C TYR A 112 -17.22 -6.78 -1.44
N LEU A 113 -17.53 -6.27 -2.63
CA LEU A 113 -16.61 -5.40 -3.38
C LEU A 113 -16.41 -4.04 -2.71
N ASN A 114 -17.41 -3.56 -1.97
CA ASN A 114 -17.36 -2.27 -1.27
C ASN A 114 -16.71 -2.34 0.12
N VAL A 115 -16.12 -3.47 0.48
CA VAL A 115 -15.27 -3.61 1.67
C VAL A 115 -13.81 -3.55 1.23
N LEU A 116 -13.12 -2.51 1.68
CA LEU A 116 -11.73 -2.22 1.35
C LEU A 116 -10.83 -2.33 2.57
N THR A 117 -9.57 -2.68 2.36
CA THR A 117 -8.52 -2.37 3.33
C THR A 117 -8.16 -0.87 3.28
N PHE A 118 -7.58 -0.38 4.37
CA PHE A 118 -7.12 1.00 4.45
C PHE A 118 -6.09 1.34 3.36
N LEU A 119 -5.17 0.42 3.02
CA LEU A 119 -4.16 0.66 1.98
C LEU A 119 -4.79 0.75 0.58
N GLU A 120 -5.82 -0.04 0.29
CA GLU A 120 -6.58 0.06 -0.95
C GLU A 120 -7.33 1.39 -1.03
N PHE A 121 -7.98 1.79 0.06
CA PHE A 121 -8.64 3.08 0.16
C PHE A 121 -7.67 4.24 -0.03
N GLU A 122 -6.48 4.20 0.56
CA GLU A 122 -5.42 5.20 0.37
C GLU A 122 -5.00 5.30 -1.10
N ARG A 123 -4.90 4.17 -1.82
CA ARG A 123 -4.62 4.20 -3.26
C ARG A 123 -5.74 4.87 -4.03
N ILE A 124 -7.00 4.62 -3.70
CA ILE A 124 -8.16 5.28 -4.30
C ILE A 124 -8.14 6.79 -4.02
N LEU A 125 -7.89 7.17 -2.76
CA LEU A 125 -7.88 8.54 -2.28
C LEU A 125 -6.71 9.37 -2.86
N SER A 126 -5.60 8.73 -3.20
CA SER A 126 -4.39 9.37 -3.73
C SER A 126 -4.59 9.96 -5.14
N ASP A 127 -4.07 11.17 -5.37
CA ASP A 127 -4.11 11.84 -6.68
C ASP A 127 -3.25 11.13 -7.75
N SER A 128 -2.26 10.34 -7.33
CA SER A 128 -1.50 9.41 -8.19
C SER A 128 -2.08 7.99 -8.16
N GLY A 129 -3.28 7.86 -7.60
CA GLY A 129 -4.10 6.65 -7.52
C GLY A 129 -4.62 6.18 -8.88
N PRO A 130 -5.17 4.95 -8.95
CA PRO A 130 -5.83 4.45 -10.15
C PRO A 130 -7.01 5.33 -10.59
N TYR A 131 -7.63 6.07 -9.65
CA TYR A 131 -8.77 6.95 -9.89
C TYR A 131 -8.42 8.43 -9.75
N GLN A 132 -7.13 8.78 -9.75
CA GLN A 132 -6.65 10.17 -9.64
C GLN A 132 -7.27 10.95 -8.47
N GLY A 133 -7.47 10.26 -7.35
CA GLY A 133 -8.02 10.84 -6.13
C GLY A 133 -9.54 10.95 -6.09
N LEU A 134 -10.26 10.46 -7.10
CA LEU A 134 -11.72 10.31 -7.04
C LEU A 134 -12.07 9.07 -6.20
N VAL A 135 -12.77 9.28 -5.09
CA VAL A 135 -13.21 8.19 -4.21
C VAL A 135 -14.48 7.56 -4.80
N LEU A 136 -14.36 6.33 -5.27
CA LEU A 136 -15.42 5.58 -5.95
C LEU A 136 -15.65 4.23 -5.27
N ARG A 137 -16.89 3.77 -5.28
CA ARG A 137 -17.27 2.40 -4.91
C ARG A 137 -16.73 1.40 -5.92
N PRO A 138 -16.00 0.35 -5.51
CA PRO A 138 -15.51 -0.67 -6.45
C PRO A 138 -16.61 -1.46 -7.18
N SER A 139 -17.81 -1.59 -6.58
CA SER A 139 -18.90 -2.37 -7.20
C SER A 139 -19.47 -1.75 -8.47
N ASP A 140 -19.59 -0.42 -8.51
CA ASP A 140 -20.36 0.30 -9.54
C ASP A 140 -19.72 1.61 -10.00
N GLY A 141 -18.67 2.08 -9.34
CA GLY A 141 -17.99 3.33 -9.66
C GLY A 141 -18.71 4.58 -9.18
N GLU A 142 -19.74 4.47 -8.34
CA GLU A 142 -20.45 5.63 -7.79
C GLU A 142 -19.68 6.29 -6.63
N ILE A 143 -19.91 7.59 -6.43
CA ILE A 143 -19.31 8.33 -5.30
C ILE A 143 -20.06 7.97 -4.01
N PRO A 144 -19.39 7.42 -2.98
CA PRO A 144 -20.04 7.08 -1.73
C PRO A 144 -20.50 8.34 -0.99
N LYS A 145 -21.69 8.29 -0.40
CA LYS A 145 -22.25 9.33 0.47
C LYS A 145 -21.98 9.02 1.94
N ARG A 146 -21.76 7.74 2.29
CA ARG A 146 -21.45 7.27 3.64
C ARG A 146 -20.30 6.28 3.64
N ILE A 147 -19.26 6.56 4.42
CA ILE A 147 -18.12 5.65 4.62
C ILE A 147 -18.00 5.28 6.10
N ALA A 148 -17.90 3.97 6.38
CA ALA A 148 -17.57 3.45 7.71
C ALA A 148 -16.09 3.03 7.75
N PHE A 149 -15.31 3.64 8.64
CA PHE A 149 -13.97 3.18 8.98
C PHE A 149 -14.03 2.26 10.20
N VAL A 150 -13.29 1.16 10.17
CA VAL A 150 -13.30 0.13 11.22
C VAL A 150 -11.88 -0.09 11.73
N LEU A 151 -11.67 0.14 13.02
CA LEU A 151 -10.43 -0.19 13.72
C LEU A 151 -10.61 -1.54 14.43
N CYS A 152 -9.85 -2.56 14.01
CA CYS A 152 -9.80 -3.86 14.68
C CYS A 152 -9.20 -3.78 16.09
N ASP A 153 -9.56 -4.73 16.96
CA ASP A 153 -9.04 -4.86 18.33
C ASP A 153 -7.51 -4.87 18.43
N ALA A 154 -6.84 -5.49 17.45
CA ALA A 154 -5.39 -5.58 17.40
C ALA A 154 -4.69 -4.29 16.93
N CYS A 155 -5.46 -3.23 16.66
CA CYS A 155 -5.08 -2.13 15.77
C CYS A 155 -5.42 -0.75 16.37
N GLN A 156 -5.38 -0.66 17.71
CA GLN A 156 -5.82 0.52 18.47
C GLN A 156 -4.65 1.33 19.04
N ASP A 157 -3.64 1.61 18.21
CA ASP A 157 -2.59 2.57 18.58
C ASP A 157 -2.93 3.99 18.10
N ASP A 158 -2.28 5.00 18.70
CA ASP A 158 -2.46 6.41 18.35
C ASP A 158 -2.30 6.67 16.84
N ASN A 159 -1.39 5.92 16.20
CA ASN A 159 -1.05 6.09 14.79
C ASN A 159 -2.20 5.62 13.88
N ALA A 160 -2.83 4.48 14.19
CA ALA A 160 -3.96 3.96 13.44
C ALA A 160 -5.14 4.94 13.45
N VAL A 161 -5.47 5.49 14.62
CA VAL A 161 -6.51 6.51 14.76
C VAL A 161 -6.17 7.76 13.95
N SER A 162 -4.94 8.25 14.04
CA SER A 162 -4.47 9.42 13.27
C SER A 162 -4.55 9.21 11.76
N CYS A 163 -4.10 8.04 11.27
CA CYS A 163 -4.13 7.70 9.85
C CYS A 163 -5.56 7.67 9.32
N VAL A 164 -6.46 6.98 10.02
CA VAL A 164 -7.88 6.94 9.66
C VAL A 164 -8.50 8.33 9.72
N ALA A 165 -8.15 9.13 10.73
CA ALA A 165 -8.64 10.49 10.87
C ALA A 165 -8.26 11.37 9.67
N ARG A 166 -6.98 11.33 9.26
CA ARG A 166 -6.49 12.09 8.11
C ARG A 166 -7.13 11.64 6.81
N ALA A 167 -7.25 10.32 6.58
CA ALA A 167 -7.87 9.77 5.38
C ALA A 167 -9.35 10.18 5.25
N ALA A 168 -10.10 10.12 6.36
CA ALA A 168 -11.50 10.55 6.39
C ALA A 168 -11.65 12.05 6.12
N LEU A 169 -10.81 12.90 6.72
CA LEU A 169 -10.85 14.34 6.47
C LEU A 169 -10.55 14.65 4.99
N ALA A 170 -9.51 14.03 4.43
CA ALA A 170 -9.19 14.17 3.01
C ALA A 170 -10.32 13.68 2.10
N ALA A 171 -11.03 12.60 2.46
CA ALA A 171 -12.21 12.15 1.72
C ALA A 171 -13.35 13.19 1.78
N LYS A 172 -13.58 13.81 2.94
CA LYS A 172 -14.62 14.85 3.13
C LYS A 172 -14.29 16.15 2.39
N GLU A 173 -13.01 16.50 2.27
CA GLU A 173 -12.58 17.63 1.44
C GLU A 173 -12.90 17.40 -0.04
N LYS A 174 -12.80 16.15 -0.51
CA LYS A 174 -13.06 15.77 -1.90
C LYS A 174 -14.53 15.51 -2.21
N ILE A 175 -15.31 15.06 -1.23
CA ILE A 175 -16.74 14.73 -1.39
C ILE A 175 -17.60 15.63 -0.48
N PRO A 176 -18.17 16.72 -1.02
CA PRO A 176 -19.07 17.58 -0.26
C PRO A 176 -20.28 16.81 0.27
N GLY A 177 -20.52 16.91 1.58
CA GLY A 177 -21.65 16.23 2.24
C GLY A 177 -21.40 14.77 2.60
N LEU A 178 -20.17 14.26 2.43
CA LEU A 178 -19.80 12.91 2.85
C LEU A 178 -19.99 12.73 4.37
N GLU A 179 -20.78 11.72 4.73
CA GLU A 179 -20.91 11.24 6.09
C GLU A 179 -19.84 10.17 6.36
N VAL A 180 -19.13 10.33 7.47
CA VAL A 180 -18.11 9.36 7.90
C VAL A 180 -18.44 8.89 9.30
N ARG A 181 -18.35 7.57 9.51
CA ARG A 181 -18.44 6.93 10.82
C ARG A 181 -17.14 6.19 11.13
N LEU A 182 -16.71 6.27 12.39
CA LEU A 182 -15.60 5.46 12.90
C LEU A 182 -16.15 4.47 13.91
N PHE A 183 -15.90 3.18 13.65
CA PHE A 183 -16.16 2.08 14.56
C PHE A 183 -14.85 1.68 15.22
N SER A 184 -14.79 1.87 16.53
CA SER A 184 -13.65 1.44 17.33
C SER A 184 -14.08 1.24 18.78
N PRO A 185 -13.67 0.15 19.43
CA PRO A 185 -13.91 -0.07 20.84
C PRO A 185 -13.27 0.98 21.77
N ALA A 186 -12.18 1.63 21.34
CA ALA A 186 -11.39 2.57 22.17
C ALA A 186 -11.17 3.97 21.60
N ALA A 187 -11.68 4.29 20.38
CA ALA A 187 -11.33 5.55 19.72
C ALA A 187 -11.90 6.83 20.36
N ALA A 188 -12.86 6.73 21.29
CA ALA A 188 -13.47 7.90 21.91
C ALA A 188 -12.44 8.76 22.68
N GLU A 189 -11.45 8.14 23.35
CA GLU A 189 -10.40 8.85 24.08
C GLU A 189 -9.27 9.35 23.15
N LEU A 190 -8.93 8.58 22.12
CA LEU A 190 -7.82 8.84 21.21
C LEU A 190 -8.09 9.96 20.19
N LEU A 191 -9.32 10.03 19.67
CA LEU A 191 -9.71 11.10 18.74
C LEU A 191 -9.72 12.49 19.37
N ALA A 192 -9.95 12.59 20.67
CA ALA A 192 -9.93 13.88 21.39
C ALA A 192 -8.54 14.53 21.36
N HIS A 193 -7.48 13.73 21.25
CA HIS A 193 -6.09 14.22 21.20
C HIS A 193 -5.70 14.70 19.79
N GLU A 194 -6.14 13.99 18.74
CA GLU A 194 -5.81 14.29 17.33
C GLU A 194 -6.64 15.45 16.75
N VAL A 195 -7.91 15.56 17.14
CA VAL A 195 -8.86 16.55 16.58
C VAL A 195 -8.77 17.91 17.30
N GLY A 196 -8.07 17.96 18.43
CA GLY A 196 -8.01 19.12 19.31
C GLY A 196 -9.31 19.32 20.10
N ALA A 197 -9.22 20.09 21.20
CA ALA A 197 -10.33 20.30 22.15
C ALA A 197 -11.58 21.00 21.56
N ASN A 198 -11.49 21.58 20.35
CA ASN A 198 -12.59 22.23 19.65
C ASN A 198 -12.70 21.67 18.22
N PRO A 199 -13.36 20.51 18.02
CA PRO A 199 -13.72 20.05 16.70
C PRO A 199 -14.62 21.10 16.03
N GLY A 200 -14.21 21.60 14.87
CA GLY A 200 -15.08 22.39 14.01
C GLY A 200 -16.34 21.60 13.57
N PRO A 201 -17.36 22.27 13.03
CA PRO A 201 -18.50 21.59 12.43
C PRO A 201 -18.02 20.74 11.24
N GLY A 202 -18.03 19.41 11.41
CA GLY A 202 -17.56 18.45 10.39
C GLY A 202 -16.43 17.51 10.84
N THR A 203 -15.80 17.76 11.99
CA THR A 203 -14.78 16.88 12.58
C THR A 203 -15.43 15.73 13.34
N PHE A 204 -15.13 14.47 12.98
CA PHE A 204 -15.34 13.19 13.69
C PHE A 204 -16.48 13.06 14.74
N ALA A 205 -17.57 13.80 14.58
CA ALA A 205 -18.64 13.92 15.57
C ALA A 205 -19.49 12.64 15.68
N ASN A 206 -19.31 11.69 14.76
CA ASN A 206 -20.08 10.45 14.65
C ASN A 206 -19.18 9.22 14.91
N THR A 207 -18.34 9.29 15.93
CA THR A 207 -17.57 8.14 16.40
C THR A 207 -18.50 7.24 17.21
N VAL A 208 -18.55 5.96 16.84
CA VAL A 208 -19.31 4.93 17.55
C VAL A 208 -18.32 4.07 18.32
N SER A 209 -18.40 4.14 19.64
CA SER A 209 -17.59 3.30 20.52
C SER A 209 -18.18 1.88 20.58
N ALA A 210 -18.01 1.11 19.50
CA ALA A 210 -18.55 -0.24 19.37
C ALA A 210 -17.66 -1.13 18.52
N ASP A 211 -17.63 -2.42 18.86
CA ASP A 211 -17.16 -3.47 17.96
C ASP A 211 -18.27 -3.87 16.98
N ILE A 212 -17.87 -4.19 15.77
CA ILE A 212 -18.77 -4.67 14.72
C ILE A 212 -18.96 -6.17 14.90
N SER A 213 -20.23 -6.55 14.99
CA SER A 213 -20.66 -7.94 15.10
C SER A 213 -20.67 -8.64 13.75
N ALA A 214 -21.14 -7.97 12.69
CA ALA A 214 -21.19 -8.53 11.35
C ALA A 214 -21.32 -7.44 10.28
N LEU A 215 -20.85 -7.77 9.06
CA LEU A 215 -21.14 -7.04 7.83
C LEU A 215 -21.96 -7.90 6.87
N SER A 216 -22.97 -7.27 6.26
CA SER A 216 -23.77 -7.87 5.19
C SER A 216 -23.96 -6.88 4.05
N GLU A 217 -24.23 -7.38 2.85
CA GLU A 217 -24.45 -6.57 1.65
C GLU A 217 -25.92 -6.68 1.23
N ASP A 218 -26.51 -5.55 0.85
CA ASP A 218 -27.79 -5.51 0.15
C ASP A 218 -27.57 -5.92 -1.31
N SER A 219 -28.20 -7.01 -1.73
CA SER A 219 -28.00 -7.59 -3.06
C SER A 219 -28.53 -6.75 -4.22
N GLU A 220 -29.43 -5.80 -3.97
CA GLU A 220 -29.98 -4.92 -5.01
C GLU A 220 -29.13 -3.67 -5.18
N THR A 221 -28.62 -3.10 -4.09
CA THR A 221 -27.91 -1.81 -4.11
C THR A 221 -26.39 -1.92 -4.00
N GLY A 222 -25.86 -3.05 -3.51
CA GLY A 222 -24.45 -3.20 -3.15
C GLY A 222 -24.04 -2.42 -1.90
N ASN A 223 -25.00 -1.82 -1.18
CA ASN A 223 -24.72 -1.13 0.07
C ASN A 223 -24.40 -2.13 1.18
N LEU A 224 -23.63 -1.67 2.16
CA LEU A 224 -23.19 -2.49 3.29
C LEU A 224 -24.01 -2.13 4.52
N VAL A 225 -24.51 -3.15 5.21
CA VAL A 225 -25.17 -3.02 6.51
C VAL A 225 -24.21 -3.45 7.60
N VAL A 226 -23.82 -2.47 8.42
CA VAL A 226 -22.96 -2.64 9.59
C VAL A 226 -23.83 -2.95 10.81
N GLU A 227 -23.64 -4.13 11.40
CA GLU A 227 -24.29 -4.54 12.64
C GLU A 227 -23.31 -4.43 13.82
N PHE A 228 -23.69 -3.66 14.84
CA PHE A 228 -22.85 -3.38 16.00
C PHE A 228 -23.69 -3.27 17.28
N VAL A 229 -23.05 -3.38 18.43
CA VAL A 229 -23.71 -3.25 19.74
C VAL A 229 -23.36 -1.91 20.36
N GLU A 230 -24.37 -1.09 20.63
CA GLU A 230 -24.22 0.20 21.30
C GLU A 230 -25.18 0.25 22.49
N ASN A 231 -24.66 0.51 23.70
CA ASN A 231 -25.45 0.54 24.93
C ASN A 231 -26.27 -0.75 25.19
N GLY A 232 -25.71 -1.91 24.83
CA GLY A 232 -26.37 -3.21 24.99
C GLY A 232 -27.51 -3.49 24.00
N GLN A 233 -27.72 -2.61 23.01
CA GLN A 233 -28.68 -2.81 21.93
C GLN A 233 -27.96 -3.04 20.61
N THR A 234 -28.42 -4.05 19.86
CA THR A 234 -27.96 -4.27 18.49
C THR A 234 -28.53 -3.18 17.59
N ARG A 235 -27.64 -2.49 16.89
CA ARG A 235 -27.97 -1.49 15.88
C ARG A 235 -27.47 -1.94 14.52
N ARG A 236 -28.17 -1.44 13.50
CA ARG A 236 -27.84 -1.68 12.11
C ARG A 236 -27.81 -0.36 11.37
N GLU A 237 -26.81 -0.21 10.54
CA GLU A 237 -26.59 1.02 9.81
C GLU A 237 -26.12 0.73 8.40
N GLU A 238 -26.70 1.42 7.44
CA GLU A 238 -26.38 1.26 6.03
C GLU A 238 -25.37 2.32 5.58
N VAL A 239 -24.29 1.85 4.94
CA VAL A 239 -23.20 2.65 4.38
C VAL A 239 -22.88 2.21 2.96
N ASP A 240 -22.26 3.11 2.20
CA ASP A 240 -21.91 2.84 0.80
C ASP A 240 -20.56 2.12 0.66
N LEU A 241 -19.66 2.33 1.63
CA LEU A 241 -18.30 1.78 1.63
C LEU A 241 -17.84 1.50 3.06
N VAL A 242 -17.14 0.38 3.27
CA VAL A 242 -16.46 0.06 4.53
C VAL A 242 -14.96 0.01 4.29
N VAL A 243 -14.19 0.68 5.15
CA VAL A 243 -12.73 0.70 5.13
C VAL A 243 -12.20 0.06 6.42
N LEU A 244 -11.57 -1.09 6.28
CA LEU A 244 -10.98 -1.85 7.36
C LEU A 244 -9.53 -1.41 7.56
N TYR A 245 -9.21 -0.91 8.74
CA TYR A 245 -7.81 -0.71 9.09
C TYR A 245 -7.15 -2.05 9.39
N THR A 246 -5.99 -2.29 8.77
CA THR A 246 -5.22 -3.52 8.95
C THR A 246 -3.82 -3.16 9.39
N THR A 247 -3.26 -3.90 10.35
CA THR A 247 -1.88 -3.70 10.78
C THR A 247 -0.91 -4.10 9.68
N LEU A 248 0.05 -3.21 9.41
CA LEU A 248 1.16 -3.49 8.51
C LEU A 248 2.03 -4.60 9.10
N GLN A 249 2.49 -5.50 8.23
CA GLN A 249 3.24 -6.69 8.63
C GLN A 249 4.71 -6.58 8.20
N VAL A 250 5.60 -7.24 8.95
CA VAL A 250 6.98 -7.42 8.52
C VAL A 250 7.04 -8.52 7.45
N PRO A 251 7.67 -8.28 6.28
CA PRO A 251 7.80 -9.27 5.22
C PRO A 251 8.41 -10.60 5.69
N ALA A 252 7.95 -11.71 5.13
CA ALA A 252 8.36 -13.05 5.56
C ALA A 252 9.87 -13.30 5.34
N GLU A 253 10.44 -12.74 4.28
CA GLU A 253 11.87 -12.78 3.95
C GLU A 253 12.71 -12.15 5.04
N ILE A 254 12.23 -11.08 5.66
CA ILE A 254 12.92 -10.34 6.71
C ILE A 254 12.93 -11.15 8.00
N ARG A 255 11.81 -11.79 8.34
CA ARG A 255 11.76 -12.74 9.48
C ARG A 255 12.73 -13.91 9.29
N ARG A 256 12.90 -14.39 8.06
CA ARG A 256 13.90 -15.43 7.73
C ARG A 256 15.32 -14.90 7.85
N LEU A 257 15.57 -13.68 7.37
CA LEU A 257 16.86 -13.01 7.45
C LEU A 257 17.30 -12.81 8.90
N THR A 258 16.43 -12.24 9.75
CA THR A 258 16.77 -11.97 11.15
C THR A 258 17.01 -13.26 11.94
N ARG A 259 16.24 -14.33 11.67
CA ARG A 259 16.51 -15.66 12.25
C ARG A 259 17.88 -16.20 11.85
N LYS A 260 18.24 -16.12 10.55
CA LYS A 260 19.57 -16.53 10.07
C LYS A 260 20.68 -15.70 10.70
N LEU A 261 20.44 -14.40 10.85
CA LEU A 261 21.35 -13.48 11.50
C LEU A 261 21.30 -13.59 13.03
N GLY A 262 20.46 -14.41 13.65
CA GLY A 262 20.34 -14.54 15.10
C GLY A 262 19.92 -13.26 15.82
N VAL A 263 19.15 -12.40 15.15
CA VAL A 263 18.52 -11.20 15.71
C VAL A 263 17.11 -11.57 16.17
N ASN A 264 16.76 -11.24 17.42
CA ASN A 264 15.44 -11.51 17.97
C ASN A 264 14.44 -10.42 17.57
N LEU A 265 13.24 -10.81 17.11
CA LEU A 265 12.13 -9.94 16.72
C LEU A 265 10.86 -10.36 17.48
N PRO A 266 10.65 -9.92 18.73
CA PRO A 266 9.42 -10.24 19.45
C PRO A 266 8.20 -9.61 18.76
N ASP A 267 7.12 -10.37 18.60
CA ASP A 267 5.83 -9.93 18.06
C ASP A 267 5.87 -9.21 16.70
N ASP A 268 6.89 -9.49 15.89
CA ASP A 268 7.13 -8.80 14.61
C ASP A 268 7.19 -7.26 14.75
N ARG A 269 7.53 -6.77 15.95
CA ARG A 269 7.63 -5.35 16.31
C ARG A 269 8.93 -5.11 17.07
N PHE A 270 9.38 -3.85 17.12
CA PHE A 270 10.51 -3.46 17.95
C PHE A 270 10.03 -2.57 19.07
N GLU A 271 10.52 -2.86 20.27
CA GLU A 271 10.27 -2.05 21.45
C GLU A 271 10.87 -0.65 21.26
N GLU A 272 10.01 0.37 21.31
CA GLU A 272 10.42 1.76 21.33
C GLU A 272 11.11 2.08 22.67
N THR A 273 12.44 1.94 22.72
CA THR A 273 13.23 2.47 23.84
C THR A 273 13.48 3.95 23.57
N GLY A 274 13.09 4.88 24.44
CA GLY A 274 13.08 6.33 24.18
C GLY A 274 14.43 7.04 23.94
N ASP A 275 15.45 6.35 23.44
CA ASP A 275 16.79 6.84 23.11
C ASP A 275 17.21 6.36 21.69
N ILE A 276 18.27 6.94 21.12
CA ILE A 276 18.86 6.54 19.83
C ILE A 276 19.37 5.08 19.78
N SER A 277 19.21 4.32 20.87
CA SER A 277 19.34 2.86 20.92
C SER A 277 18.35 2.10 20.04
N GLN A 278 17.27 2.75 19.56
CA GLN A 278 16.23 2.16 18.72
C GLN A 278 16.74 1.51 17.43
N VAL A 279 17.88 1.96 16.90
CA VAL A 279 18.42 1.41 15.64
C VAL A 279 19.37 0.22 15.86
N LYS A 280 19.68 -0.15 17.11
CA LYS A 280 20.62 -1.24 17.41
C LYS A 280 19.88 -2.55 17.63
N THR A 281 20.46 -3.64 17.12
CA THR A 281 19.95 -5.00 17.41
C THR A 281 20.67 -5.63 18.60
N SER A 282 20.24 -6.83 19.00
CA SER A 282 20.97 -7.68 19.95
C SER A 282 22.35 -8.15 19.43
N LYS A 283 22.72 -7.83 18.19
CA LYS A 283 24.01 -8.15 17.59
C LYS A 283 24.78 -6.90 17.20
N GLU A 284 26.05 -6.89 17.60
CA GLU A 284 26.99 -5.83 17.23
C GLU A 284 27.19 -5.79 15.70
N GLY A 285 27.30 -4.58 15.15
CA GLY A 285 27.41 -4.35 13.70
C GLY A 285 26.10 -4.50 12.92
N LEU A 286 24.99 -4.93 13.54
CA LEU A 286 23.68 -5.02 12.91
C LEU A 286 22.74 -3.94 13.44
N PHE A 287 22.21 -3.15 12.51
CA PHE A 287 21.32 -2.02 12.77
C PHE A 287 20.01 -2.13 11.97
N LEU A 288 19.03 -1.32 12.34
CA LEU A 288 17.70 -1.28 11.74
C LEU A 288 17.27 0.14 11.42
N ALA A 289 16.49 0.30 10.35
CA ALA A 289 15.88 1.58 9.97
C ALA A 289 14.52 1.39 9.30
N GLY A 290 13.63 2.36 9.46
CA GLY A 290 12.33 2.40 8.79
C GLY A 290 11.16 1.90 9.64
N PHE A 291 10.08 1.50 8.98
CA PHE A 291 8.83 1.09 9.63
C PHE A 291 9.03 -0.22 10.38
N MET A 292 9.38 -0.20 11.66
CA MET A 292 9.21 -1.33 12.59
C MET A 292 9.14 -0.90 14.08
N PHE A 293 8.94 0.38 14.40
CA PHE A 293 8.82 0.84 15.79
C PHE A 293 7.35 0.86 16.21
N SER A 294 7.01 0.21 17.33
CA SER A 294 5.75 0.51 18.01
C SER A 294 6.03 0.87 19.46
N LYS A 295 5.27 1.85 19.97
CA LYS A 295 5.13 2.03 21.42
C LYS A 295 4.61 0.72 22.01
N SER A 296 5.31 0.20 23.01
CA SER A 296 4.79 -0.76 23.97
C SER A 296 3.96 -0.02 25.02
#